data_AF-A0A818SL07-F1
#
_entry.id   AF-A0A818SL07-F1
#
_cell.length_a   1.000
_cell.length_b   1.000
_cell.length_c   1.000
_cell.angle_alpha   90.00
_cell.angle_beta   90.00
_cell.angle_gamma   90.00
#
_symmetry.space_group_name_H-M   'P 1'
#
loop_
_entity.id
_entity.type
_entity.pdbx_description
1 polymer ?
#
loop_
_entity_poly.entity_id
_entity_poly.type
_entity_poly.pdbx_seq_one_letter_code
_entity_poly.pdbx_strand_id
1 'polypeptide(L)'
;MTRVVIHGMIENYQAPWYDQMRQAFLDTEDSNVIFVDWSKTNHFPYTQVTANTQMVGAEVSLLINELIANHGADPQLIHLIGHSLGAHAAGYAGSRIVPRVSRITGLDPAGPYFEWTDPLVRLDPTDDQFVDVIHTDGQRHAQLGLGLLQPLGHVDFYPNGGLEQPQCPKMTGKIWNAIINALNNEGNMKSFLFNYCSLRLDILYGKILQTFISNISTFSVQQI
;
A
#
# COMPACT_ATOMS: atom_id res chain seq x y z
N MET A 1 17.13 -7.17 7.27
CA MET A 1 15.71 -7.41 6.90
C MET A 1 15.53 -7.21 5.39
N THR A 2 14.61 -7.89 4.72
CA THR A 2 14.24 -7.63 3.33
C THR A 2 12.87 -6.96 3.28
N ARG A 3 12.81 -5.73 2.77
CA ARG A 3 11.58 -4.92 2.63
C ARG A 3 11.17 -4.88 1.15
N VAL A 4 9.98 -5.35 0.84
CA VAL A 4 9.44 -5.34 -0.53
C VAL A 4 8.34 -4.30 -0.59
N VAL A 5 8.53 -3.24 -1.37
CA VAL A 5 7.61 -2.10 -1.43
C VAL A 5 6.90 -2.03 -2.77
N ILE A 6 5.57 -2.11 -2.73
CA ILE A 6 4.68 -2.18 -3.89
C ILE A 6 3.84 -0.91 -3.95
N HIS A 7 4.04 -0.09 -4.99
CA HIS A 7 3.27 1.15 -5.17
C HIS A 7 1.84 0.90 -5.65
N GLY A 8 1.04 1.96 -5.66
CA GLY A 8 -0.32 1.97 -6.16
C GLY A 8 -0.45 2.36 -7.63
N MET A 9 -1.65 2.82 -7.96
CA MET A 9 -2.01 3.32 -9.29
C MET A 9 -1.23 4.59 -9.66
N ILE A 10 -0.81 4.75 -10.92
CA ILE A 10 -0.15 5.95 -11.50
C ILE A 10 1.23 6.30 -10.88
N GLU A 11 1.64 5.61 -9.82
CA GLU A 11 2.95 5.73 -9.18
C GLU A 11 4.05 4.96 -9.93
N ASN A 12 5.31 5.18 -9.54
CA ASN A 12 6.46 4.40 -9.98
C ASN A 12 7.61 4.54 -8.97
N TYR A 13 8.72 3.83 -9.18
CA TYR A 13 9.89 3.82 -8.29
C TYR A 13 10.61 5.17 -8.14
N GLN A 14 10.35 6.15 -9.02
CA GLN A 14 10.94 7.49 -8.95
C GLN A 14 10.14 8.45 -8.08
N ALA A 15 9.01 8.03 -7.51
CA ALA A 15 8.25 8.88 -6.62
C ALA A 15 9.11 9.22 -5.37
N PRO A 16 9.20 10.49 -4.94
CA PRO A 16 10.12 10.90 -3.88
C PRO A 16 10.02 10.12 -2.55
N TRP A 17 8.84 9.58 -2.25
CA TRP A 17 8.63 8.80 -1.04
C TRP A 17 9.38 7.46 -1.04
N TYR A 18 9.67 6.87 -2.21
CA TYR A 18 10.48 5.66 -2.31
C TYR A 18 11.89 5.91 -1.78
N ASP A 19 12.50 7.03 -2.16
CA ASP A 19 13.82 7.41 -1.67
C ASP A 19 13.82 7.69 -0.18
N GLN A 20 12.79 8.36 0.32
CA GLN A 20 12.62 8.63 1.75
C GLN A 20 12.43 7.33 2.56
N MET A 21 11.63 6.38 2.06
CA MET A 21 11.43 5.08 2.70
C MET A 21 12.70 4.24 2.68
N ARG A 22 13.41 4.19 1.56
CA ARG A 22 14.71 3.52 1.47
C ARG A 22 15.66 4.08 2.51
N GLN A 23 15.82 5.40 2.57
CA GLN A 23 16.72 6.03 3.52
C GLN A 23 16.30 5.71 4.96
N ALA A 24 15.01 5.82 5.28
CA ALA A 24 14.51 5.51 6.62
C ALA A 24 14.76 4.06 7.03
N PHE A 25 14.60 3.08 6.13
CA PHE A 25 14.95 1.69 6.43
C PHE A 25 16.46 1.51 6.67
N LEU A 26 17.28 2.06 5.78
CA LEU A 26 18.74 1.94 5.85
C LEU A 26 19.36 2.70 7.03
N ASP A 27 18.71 3.76 7.51
CA ASP A 27 19.10 4.48 8.72
C ASP A 27 18.82 3.69 10.00
N THR A 28 17.85 2.77 9.96
CA THR A 28 17.45 1.96 11.13
C THR A 28 18.13 0.61 11.23
N GLU A 29 18.31 -0.09 10.11
CA GLU A 29 18.91 -1.43 10.12
C GLU A 29 19.50 -1.79 8.74
N ASP A 30 20.45 -2.72 8.74
CA ASP A 30 20.98 -3.28 7.49
C ASP A 30 19.86 -4.05 6.75
N SER A 31 19.45 -3.49 5.61
CA SER A 31 18.25 -3.88 4.89
C SER A 31 18.47 -4.05 3.39
N ASN A 32 17.88 -5.11 2.84
CA ASN A 32 17.60 -5.19 1.41
C ASN A 32 16.27 -4.48 1.15
N VAL A 33 16.24 -3.50 0.26
CA VAL A 33 15.00 -2.80 -0.12
C VAL A 33 14.70 -3.07 -1.59
N ILE A 34 13.60 -3.77 -1.86
CA ILE A 34 13.15 -4.16 -3.20
C ILE A 34 11.94 -3.31 -3.56
N PHE A 35 12.04 -2.54 -4.63
CA PHE A 35 10.95 -1.72 -5.15
C PHE A 35 10.31 -2.39 -6.36
N VAL A 36 9.02 -2.72 -6.22
CA VAL A 36 8.25 -3.40 -7.26
C VAL A 36 7.65 -2.34 -8.18
N ASP A 37 8.31 -2.09 -9.31
CA ASP A 37 7.81 -1.17 -10.34
C ASP A 37 6.88 -1.90 -11.31
N TRP A 38 5.59 -1.60 -11.23
CA TRP A 38 4.55 -2.07 -12.15
C TRP A 38 3.90 -0.92 -12.91
N SER A 39 4.62 0.20 -13.06
CA SER A 39 4.14 1.42 -13.71
C SER A 39 3.68 1.25 -15.16
N LYS A 40 4.12 0.19 -15.84
CA LYS A 40 3.65 -0.12 -17.21
C LYS A 40 2.18 -0.53 -17.27
N THR A 41 1.63 -1.03 -16.17
CA THR A 41 0.27 -1.61 -16.12
C THR A 41 -0.58 -1.03 -14.97
N ASN A 42 -0.08 0.01 -14.28
CA ASN A 42 -0.78 0.66 -13.18
C ASN A 42 -1.63 1.89 -13.58
N HIS A 43 -2.00 1.98 -14.86
CA HIS A 43 -2.75 3.09 -15.43
C HIS A 43 -4.17 2.65 -15.84
N PHE A 44 -4.99 3.61 -16.24
CA PHE A 44 -6.38 3.35 -16.65
C PHE A 44 -6.51 2.32 -17.78
N PRO A 45 -7.66 1.63 -17.85
CA PRO A 45 -8.89 1.82 -17.06
C PRO A 45 -8.81 1.27 -15.61
N TYR A 46 -9.57 1.86 -14.66
CA TYR A 46 -9.49 1.49 -13.23
C TYR A 46 -9.80 0.01 -12.96
N THR A 47 -10.77 -0.54 -13.70
CA THR A 47 -11.13 -1.96 -13.67
C THR A 47 -9.95 -2.86 -14.03
N GLN A 48 -9.18 -2.50 -15.07
CA GLN A 48 -8.04 -3.27 -15.52
C GLN A 48 -6.88 -3.18 -14.53
N VAL A 49 -6.55 -1.98 -14.04
CA VAL A 49 -5.47 -1.84 -13.06
C VAL A 49 -5.78 -2.56 -11.74
N THR A 50 -7.05 -2.56 -11.31
CA THR A 50 -7.53 -3.35 -10.17
C THR A 50 -7.24 -4.83 -10.42
N ALA A 51 -7.63 -5.37 -11.57
CA ALA A 51 -7.36 -6.77 -11.91
C ALA A 51 -5.85 -7.08 -11.99
N ASN A 52 -5.04 -6.14 -12.48
CA ASN A 52 -3.58 -6.31 -12.59
C ASN A 52 -2.89 -6.51 -11.23
N THR A 53 -3.49 -6.06 -10.11
CA THR A 53 -2.93 -6.28 -8.77
C THR A 53 -2.74 -7.77 -8.43
N GLN A 54 -3.60 -8.65 -8.94
CA GLN A 54 -3.45 -10.10 -8.79
C GLN A 54 -2.20 -10.63 -9.49
N MET A 55 -1.92 -10.12 -10.70
CA MET A 55 -0.72 -10.47 -11.45
C MET A 55 0.53 -9.95 -10.74
N VAL A 56 0.50 -8.71 -10.24
CA VAL A 56 1.62 -8.15 -9.45
C VAL A 56 1.90 -9.01 -8.21
N GLY A 57 0.85 -9.38 -7.47
CA GLY A 57 0.99 -10.26 -6.31
C GLY A 57 1.55 -11.64 -6.66
N ALA A 58 1.11 -12.23 -7.78
CA ALA A 58 1.65 -13.48 -8.28
C ALA A 58 3.15 -13.38 -8.61
N GLU A 59 3.58 -12.36 -9.37
CA GLU A 59 4.99 -12.15 -9.72
C GLU A 59 5.87 -11.88 -8.49
N VAL A 60 5.37 -11.09 -7.53
CA VAL A 60 6.08 -10.88 -6.25
C VAL A 60 6.22 -12.20 -5.49
N SER A 61 5.16 -13.02 -5.43
CA SER A 61 5.24 -14.32 -4.77
C SER A 61 6.25 -15.26 -5.42
N LEU A 62 6.38 -15.24 -6.76
CA LEU A 62 7.37 -16.02 -7.49
C LEU A 62 8.80 -15.59 -7.14
N LEU A 63 9.06 -14.28 -7.13
CA LEU A 63 10.35 -13.74 -6.72
C LEU A 63 10.71 -14.14 -5.28
N ILE A 64 9.78 -13.99 -4.35
CA ILE A 64 10.05 -14.28 -2.94
C ILE A 64 10.25 -15.78 -2.69
N ASN A 65 9.43 -16.63 -3.31
CA ASN A 65 9.62 -18.08 -3.22
C ASN A 65 10.97 -18.51 -3.82
N GLU A 66 11.41 -17.89 -4.92
CA GLU A 66 12.74 -18.14 -5.51
C GLU A 66 13.87 -17.75 -4.55
N LEU A 67 13.77 -16.58 -3.91
CA LEU A 67 14.74 -16.13 -2.91
C LEU A 67 14.82 -17.07 -1.71
N ILE A 68 13.67 -17.57 -1.25
CA ILE A 68 13.62 -18.52 -0.12
C ILE A 68 14.21 -19.87 -0.54
N ALA A 69 13.75 -20.43 -1.67
CA ALA A 69 14.11 -21.79 -2.08
C ALA A 69 15.57 -21.92 -2.55
N ASN A 70 16.08 -20.94 -3.29
CA ASN A 70 17.35 -21.06 -4.01
C ASN A 70 18.43 -20.08 -3.57
N HIS A 71 18.08 -19.06 -2.78
CA HIS A 71 19.02 -18.03 -2.33
C HIS A 71 19.14 -17.90 -0.81
N GLY A 72 18.49 -18.79 -0.04
CA GLY A 72 18.62 -18.84 1.41
C GLY A 72 18.00 -17.65 2.15
N ALA A 73 17.06 -16.95 1.52
CA ALA A 73 16.33 -15.88 2.20
C ALA A 73 15.46 -16.48 3.32
N ASP A 74 15.60 -15.95 4.53
CA ASP A 74 14.74 -16.32 5.64
C ASP A 74 13.36 -15.65 5.49
N PRO A 75 12.26 -16.40 5.33
CA PRO A 75 10.91 -15.83 5.24
C PRO A 75 10.55 -14.94 6.44
N GLN A 76 11.10 -15.24 7.63
CA GLN A 76 10.85 -14.45 8.84
C GLN A 76 11.51 -13.06 8.80
N LEU A 77 12.47 -12.87 7.89
CA LEU A 77 13.14 -11.60 7.64
C LEU A 77 12.58 -10.88 6.39
N ILE A 78 11.42 -11.28 5.88
CA ILE A 78 10.78 -10.64 4.71
C ILE A 78 9.50 -9.92 5.15
N HIS A 79 9.38 -8.66 4.75
CA HIS A 79 8.22 -7.82 5.03
C HIS A 79 7.72 -7.16 3.73
N LEU A 80 6.46 -7.45 3.38
CA LEU A 80 5.78 -6.85 2.24
C LEU A 80 5.07 -5.57 2.66
N ILE A 81 5.23 -4.50 1.90
CA ILE A 81 4.63 -3.19 2.17
C ILE A 81 3.94 -2.74 0.89
N GLY A 82 2.63 -2.52 0.95
CA GLY A 82 1.85 -2.14 -0.22
C GLY A 82 1.07 -0.86 0.03
N HIS A 83 1.12 0.08 -0.92
CA HIS A 83 0.35 1.32 -0.87
C HIS A 83 -0.83 1.28 -1.86
N SER A 84 -2.02 1.72 -1.42
CA SER A 84 -3.20 1.82 -2.29
C SER A 84 -3.51 0.45 -2.95
N LEU A 85 -3.54 0.37 -4.28
CA LEU A 85 -3.67 -0.91 -5.01
C LEU A 85 -2.53 -1.90 -4.71
N GLY A 86 -1.34 -1.41 -4.36
CA GLY A 86 -0.20 -2.22 -3.96
C GLY A 86 -0.43 -2.96 -2.63
N ALA A 87 -1.31 -2.47 -1.76
CA ALA A 87 -1.67 -3.17 -0.51
C ALA A 87 -2.36 -4.51 -0.80
N HIS A 88 -3.27 -4.52 -1.78
CA HIS A 88 -3.93 -5.75 -2.22
C HIS A 88 -2.96 -6.66 -2.98
N ALA A 89 -2.06 -6.10 -3.79
CA ALA A 89 -0.98 -6.87 -4.41
C ALA A 89 -0.07 -7.55 -3.35
N ALA A 90 0.20 -6.90 -2.22
CA ALA A 90 0.93 -7.49 -1.11
C ALA A 90 0.16 -8.65 -0.46
N GLY A 91 -1.14 -8.50 -0.23
CA GLY A 91 -2.01 -9.61 0.25
C GLY A 91 -2.04 -10.80 -0.70
N TYR A 92 -2.19 -10.53 -2.00
CA TYR A 92 -2.09 -11.56 -3.04
C TYR A 92 -0.73 -12.25 -3.05
N ALA A 93 0.37 -11.52 -2.81
CA ALA A 93 1.69 -12.13 -2.71
C ALA A 93 1.79 -13.02 -1.45
N GLY A 94 1.44 -12.49 -0.27
CA GLY A 94 1.53 -13.21 1.00
C GLY A 94 0.76 -14.53 1.00
N SER A 95 -0.48 -14.52 0.50
CA SER A 95 -1.33 -15.72 0.40
C SER A 95 -0.74 -16.84 -0.49
N ARG A 96 0.25 -16.53 -1.35
CA ARG A 96 0.91 -17.46 -2.28
C ARG A 96 2.33 -17.84 -1.86
N ILE A 97 2.93 -17.16 -0.88
CA ILE A 97 4.30 -17.42 -0.45
C ILE A 97 4.33 -18.57 0.57
N VAL A 98 5.22 -19.54 0.34
CA VAL A 98 5.38 -20.70 1.21
C VAL A 98 6.87 -20.99 1.42
N PRO A 99 7.35 -21.04 2.68
CA PRO A 99 6.67 -20.68 3.93
C PRO A 99 6.25 -19.20 4.02
N ARG A 100 5.18 -18.92 4.79
CA ARG A 100 4.66 -17.55 5.02
C ARG A 100 5.76 -16.61 5.54
N VAL A 101 5.73 -15.36 5.09
CA VAL A 101 6.71 -14.34 5.53
C VAL A 101 6.31 -13.78 6.90
N SER A 102 7.06 -12.81 7.43
CA SER A 102 6.77 -12.33 8.79
C SER A 102 5.64 -11.31 8.86
N ARG A 103 5.48 -10.48 7.82
CA ARG A 103 4.60 -9.33 7.90
C ARG A 103 4.15 -8.78 6.55
N ILE A 104 2.92 -8.28 6.53
CA ILE A 104 2.40 -7.35 5.51
C ILE A 104 2.00 -6.03 6.18
N THR A 105 2.46 -4.89 5.67
CA THR A 105 1.90 -3.57 5.99
C THR A 105 1.06 -3.05 4.81
N GLY A 106 -0.23 -2.80 5.05
CA GLY A 106 -1.11 -2.09 4.11
C GLY A 106 -1.14 -0.59 4.39
N LEU A 107 -0.64 0.22 3.46
CA LEU A 107 -0.67 1.67 3.54
C LEU A 107 -1.87 2.19 2.72
N ASP A 108 -2.91 2.62 3.42
CA ASP A 108 -4.18 3.15 2.89
C ASP A 108 -4.75 2.30 1.73
N PRO A 109 -5.12 1.03 1.98
CA PRO A 109 -5.56 0.12 0.93
C PRO A 109 -6.75 0.68 0.15
N ALA A 110 -6.74 0.54 -1.18
CA ALA A 110 -7.73 1.15 -2.05
C ALA A 110 -9.14 0.57 -1.85
N GLY A 111 -10.15 1.43 -1.79
CA GLY A 111 -11.53 0.99 -1.56
C GLY A 111 -12.30 0.51 -2.79
N PRO A 112 -12.33 1.26 -3.90
CA PRO A 112 -13.12 0.87 -5.06
C PRO A 112 -12.74 -0.52 -5.59
N TYR A 113 -13.75 -1.38 -5.79
CA TYR A 113 -13.62 -2.81 -6.17
C TYR A 113 -13.08 -3.78 -5.11
N PHE A 114 -12.70 -3.30 -3.92
CA PHE A 114 -12.22 -4.15 -2.81
C PHE A 114 -13.12 -4.09 -1.58
N GLU A 115 -13.79 -2.96 -1.32
CA GLU A 115 -14.64 -2.78 -0.14
C GLU A 115 -15.73 -3.84 -0.05
N TRP A 116 -15.85 -4.49 1.12
CA TRP A 116 -16.85 -5.54 1.40
C TRP A 116 -16.82 -6.74 0.44
N THR A 117 -15.72 -6.92 -0.29
CA THR A 117 -15.51 -8.14 -1.08
C THR A 117 -15.04 -9.29 -0.21
N ASP A 118 -15.12 -10.50 -0.77
CA ASP A 118 -14.58 -11.72 -0.16
C ASP A 118 -13.08 -11.51 0.21
N PRO A 119 -12.60 -11.99 1.38
CA PRO A 119 -11.19 -11.96 1.75
C PRO A 119 -10.23 -12.35 0.63
N LEU A 120 -10.61 -13.30 -0.23
CA LEU A 120 -9.80 -13.74 -1.38
C LEU A 120 -9.48 -12.62 -2.38
N VAL A 121 -10.27 -11.55 -2.42
CA VAL A 121 -10.19 -10.48 -3.43
C VAL A 121 -9.45 -9.24 -2.89
N ARG A 122 -9.14 -9.17 -1.61
CA ARG A 122 -8.56 -7.96 -0.97
C ARG A 122 -7.44 -8.35 0.00
N LEU A 123 -6.85 -7.34 0.63
CA LEU A 123 -5.94 -7.57 1.75
C LEU A 123 -6.77 -8.05 2.94
N ASP A 124 -6.28 -9.06 3.64
CA ASP A 124 -6.95 -9.68 4.77
C ASP A 124 -5.94 -10.21 5.81
N PRO A 125 -6.31 -10.33 7.10
CA PRO A 125 -5.39 -10.84 8.12
C PRO A 125 -4.91 -12.27 7.81
N THR A 126 -5.70 -13.05 7.06
CA THR A 126 -5.35 -14.41 6.70
C THR A 126 -4.22 -14.53 5.66
N ASP A 127 -3.84 -13.43 5.00
CA ASP A 127 -2.83 -13.39 3.94
C ASP A 127 -1.41 -13.69 4.46
N ASP A 128 -1.13 -13.47 5.74
CA ASP A 128 0.21 -13.73 6.29
C ASP A 128 0.20 -13.99 7.82
N GLN A 129 1.38 -14.08 8.43
CA GLN A 129 1.52 -14.27 9.89
C GLN A 129 1.08 -13.04 10.70
N PHE A 130 1.37 -11.85 10.18
CA PHE A 130 0.97 -10.60 10.78
C PHE A 130 0.68 -9.58 9.68
N VAL A 131 -0.41 -8.84 9.84
CA VAL A 131 -0.90 -7.87 8.87
C VAL A 131 -1.28 -6.64 9.66
N ASP A 132 -0.66 -5.51 9.38
CA ASP A 132 -1.04 -4.23 9.96
C ASP A 132 -1.36 -3.22 8.88
N VAL A 133 -2.36 -2.39 9.15
CA VAL A 133 -2.95 -1.51 8.13
C VAL A 133 -3.05 -0.11 8.68
N ILE A 134 -2.72 0.88 7.85
CA ILE A 134 -2.85 2.29 8.19
C ILE A 134 -3.87 2.91 7.25
N HIS A 135 -4.96 3.42 7.82
CA HIS A 135 -6.04 4.07 7.09
C HIS A 135 -5.91 5.58 7.18
N THR A 136 -5.89 6.27 6.06
CA THR A 136 -5.65 7.72 6.03
C THR A 136 -6.63 8.51 5.19
N ASP A 137 -7.31 7.86 4.23
CA ASP A 137 -8.25 8.48 3.29
C ASP A 137 -9.53 7.64 3.13
N GLY A 138 -10.03 7.07 4.22
CA GLY A 138 -11.20 6.18 4.26
C GLY A 138 -12.56 6.89 4.19
N GLN A 139 -12.62 8.16 3.78
CA GLN A 139 -13.89 8.85 3.63
C GLN A 139 -14.81 8.06 2.68
N ARG A 140 -16.14 8.10 2.91
CA ARG A 140 -17.08 7.39 2.03
C ARG A 140 -16.79 7.79 0.57
N HIS A 141 -16.96 6.89 -0.40
CA HIS A 141 -16.68 7.23 -1.80
C HIS A 141 -17.51 8.43 -2.30
N ALA A 142 -18.71 8.64 -1.78
CA ALA A 142 -19.53 9.84 -2.02
C ALA A 142 -18.95 11.15 -1.43
N GLN A 143 -17.99 11.02 -0.51
CA GLN A 143 -17.15 12.06 0.11
C GLN A 143 -15.69 11.95 -0.36
N LEU A 144 -15.45 11.21 -1.44
CA LEU A 144 -14.24 11.29 -2.24
C LEU A 144 -13.00 10.64 -1.59
N GLY A 145 -13.18 9.74 -0.62
CA GLY A 145 -12.08 8.92 -0.09
C GLY A 145 -11.72 7.76 -1.02
N LEU A 146 -10.41 7.54 -1.21
CA LEU A 146 -9.86 6.48 -2.04
C LEU A 146 -9.46 5.24 -1.23
N GLY A 147 -9.25 5.39 0.08
CA GLY A 147 -8.89 4.32 1.00
C GLY A 147 -10.10 3.60 1.60
N LEU A 148 -9.83 2.50 2.30
CA LEU A 148 -10.83 1.75 3.08
C LEU A 148 -10.90 2.26 4.53
N LEU A 149 -12.07 2.16 5.19
CA LEU A 149 -12.18 2.18 6.66
C LEU A 149 -12.42 0.79 7.24
N GLN A 150 -12.89 -0.13 6.41
CA GLN A 150 -13.04 -1.52 6.80
C GLN A 150 -11.71 -2.02 7.37
N PRO A 151 -11.70 -2.69 8.53
CA PRO A 151 -10.48 -3.29 9.07
C PRO A 151 -10.04 -4.45 8.17
N LEU A 152 -8.75 -4.49 7.84
CA LEU A 152 -8.14 -5.48 6.95
C LEU A 152 -6.93 -6.16 7.59
N GLY A 153 -6.47 -5.68 8.75
CA GLY A 153 -5.31 -6.19 9.46
C GLY A 153 -5.65 -6.99 10.71
N HIS A 154 -4.61 -7.61 11.27
CA HIS A 154 -4.59 -7.99 12.68
C HIS A 154 -4.59 -6.74 13.57
N VAL A 155 -3.99 -5.64 13.09
CA VAL A 155 -3.99 -4.33 13.72
C VAL A 155 -4.26 -3.27 12.66
N ASP A 156 -5.25 -2.41 12.91
CA ASP A 156 -5.61 -1.32 12.02
C ASP A 156 -5.43 0.02 12.75
N PHE A 157 -4.66 0.92 12.15
CA PHE A 157 -4.38 2.26 12.65
C PHE A 157 -5.18 3.29 11.86
N TYR A 158 -5.83 4.21 12.59
CA TYR A 158 -6.65 5.27 11.99
C TYR A 158 -6.15 6.67 12.42
N PRO A 159 -4.97 7.11 11.97
CA PRO A 159 -4.49 8.47 12.23
C PRO A 159 -5.55 9.51 11.87
N ASN A 160 -5.82 10.44 12.80
CA ASN A 160 -6.85 11.47 12.61
C ASN A 160 -8.23 10.89 12.23
N GLY A 161 -8.56 9.71 12.76
CA GLY A 161 -9.81 8.99 12.47
C GLY A 161 -9.82 8.24 11.14
N GLY A 162 -8.69 8.24 10.40
CA GLY A 162 -8.57 7.60 9.09
C GLY A 162 -9.30 8.30 7.96
N LEU A 163 -9.61 9.60 8.13
CA LEU A 163 -10.46 10.38 7.21
C LEU A 163 -9.70 11.52 6.52
N GLU A 164 -9.40 12.59 7.26
CA GLU A 164 -8.71 13.78 6.74
C GLU A 164 -7.40 13.96 7.52
N GLN A 165 -6.26 13.92 6.83
CA GLN A 165 -4.98 14.17 7.48
C GLN A 165 -4.64 15.68 7.49
N PRO A 166 -4.02 16.20 8.57
CA PRO A 166 -3.57 17.59 8.62
C PRO A 166 -2.66 17.92 7.43
N GLN A 167 -2.79 19.15 6.90
CA GLN A 167 -2.00 19.67 5.77
C GLN A 167 -2.36 19.08 4.39
N CYS A 168 -3.34 18.19 4.32
CA CYS A 168 -3.95 17.75 3.07
C CYS A 168 -4.94 18.79 2.52
N PRO A 169 -4.93 19.07 1.20
CA PRO A 169 -5.97 19.88 0.57
C PRO A 169 -7.34 19.18 0.66
N LYS A 170 -8.40 19.92 1.01
CA LYS A 170 -9.77 19.38 0.98
C LYS A 170 -10.20 19.10 -0.46
N MET A 171 -10.77 17.91 -0.72
CA MET A 171 -11.28 17.61 -2.04
C MET A 171 -12.52 18.47 -2.33
N THR A 172 -12.45 19.31 -3.37
CA THR A 172 -13.57 20.15 -3.80
C THR A 172 -14.31 19.50 -4.97
N GLY A 173 -15.58 19.87 -5.18
CA GLY A 173 -16.40 19.29 -6.26
C GLY A 173 -15.83 19.46 -7.69
N LYS A 174 -14.92 20.43 -7.91
CA LYS A 174 -14.19 20.58 -9.18
C LYS A 174 -13.13 19.49 -9.38
N ILE A 175 -12.41 19.13 -8.31
CA ILE A 175 -11.42 18.05 -8.31
C ILE A 175 -12.15 16.71 -8.51
N TRP A 176 -13.30 16.53 -7.87
CA TRP A 176 -14.12 15.33 -8.03
C TRP A 176 -14.58 15.09 -9.47
N ASN A 177 -15.16 16.12 -10.10
CA ASN A 177 -15.61 15.99 -11.49
C ASN A 177 -14.45 15.66 -12.43
N ALA A 178 -13.24 16.16 -12.14
CA ALA A 178 -12.04 15.78 -12.87
C ALA A 178 -11.64 14.32 -12.62
N ILE A 179 -11.73 13.82 -11.38
CA ILE A 179 -11.46 12.42 -11.04
C ILE A 179 -12.49 11.48 -11.65
N ILE A 180 -13.80 11.77 -11.56
CA ILE A 180 -14.85 10.95 -12.18
C ILE A 180 -14.70 10.95 -13.71
N ASN A 181 -14.39 12.10 -14.32
CA ASN A 181 -14.13 12.14 -15.75
C ASN A 181 -12.86 11.38 -16.13
N ALA A 182 -11.83 11.36 -15.27
CA ALA A 182 -10.63 10.55 -15.44
C ALA A 182 -10.88 9.05 -15.21
N LEU A 183 -11.75 8.69 -14.27
CA LEU A 183 -12.23 7.32 -14.06
C LEU A 183 -12.96 6.79 -15.30
N ASN A 184 -13.61 7.69 -16.03
CA ASN A 184 -14.44 7.39 -17.19
C ASN A 184 -13.77 7.65 -18.55
N ASN A 185 -12.62 8.34 -18.66
CA ASN A 185 -11.93 8.64 -19.93
C ASN A 185 -10.39 8.85 -19.75
N GLU A 186 -9.60 8.34 -20.71
CA GLU A 186 -8.13 8.25 -20.74
C GLU A 186 -7.34 9.59 -20.87
N GLY A 187 -7.97 10.75 -20.66
CA GLY A 187 -7.42 12.06 -21.00
C GLY A 187 -6.55 12.72 -19.92
N ASN A 188 -5.25 12.87 -20.22
CA ASN A 188 -4.22 13.73 -19.58
C ASN A 188 -4.32 13.92 -18.05
N MET A 189 -3.89 12.89 -17.35
CA MET A 189 -4.28 12.54 -15.99
C MET A 189 -3.21 12.76 -14.93
N LYS A 190 -1.95 12.93 -15.37
CA LYS A 190 -0.80 13.01 -14.47
C LYS A 190 -0.77 14.29 -13.61
N SER A 191 -1.38 15.39 -14.04
CA SER A 191 -1.31 16.65 -13.26
C SER A 191 -2.37 16.78 -12.17
N PHE A 192 -3.49 16.06 -12.26
CA PHE A 192 -4.64 16.25 -11.36
C PHE A 192 -4.62 15.33 -10.14
N LEU A 193 -4.23 14.07 -10.31
CA LEU A 193 -4.22 13.08 -9.22
C LEU A 193 -3.05 13.29 -8.24
N PHE A 194 -1.91 13.81 -8.72
CA PHE A 194 -0.71 14.06 -7.90
C PHE A 194 -0.87 15.12 -6.79
N ASN A 195 -1.97 15.89 -6.78
CA ASN A 195 -2.24 16.88 -5.73
C ASN A 195 -3.05 16.31 -4.57
N TYR A 196 -3.42 15.03 -4.61
CA TYR A 196 -4.25 14.41 -3.59
C TYR A 196 -3.41 13.74 -2.50
N CYS A 197 -3.86 13.81 -1.24
CA CYS A 197 -3.02 13.46 -0.11
C CYS A 197 -2.67 11.97 -0.02
N SER A 198 -3.61 11.10 -0.40
CA SER A 198 -3.38 9.66 -0.55
C SER A 198 -2.39 9.33 -1.69
N LEU A 199 -2.04 10.28 -2.56
CA LEU A 199 -0.98 10.15 -3.57
C LEU A 199 0.28 10.99 -3.22
N ARG A 200 0.22 11.78 -2.14
CA ARG A 200 1.32 12.58 -1.59
C ARG A 200 1.84 11.90 -0.33
N LEU A 201 2.43 10.73 -0.54
CA LEU A 201 3.00 9.93 0.54
C LEU A 201 4.15 10.64 1.27
N ASP A 202 4.79 11.61 0.63
CA ASP A 202 5.75 12.53 1.28
C ASP A 202 5.10 13.34 2.41
N ILE A 203 3.86 13.80 2.22
CA ILE A 203 3.11 14.57 3.22
C ILE A 203 2.48 13.63 4.25
N LEU A 204 1.79 12.60 3.77
CA LEU A 204 1.00 11.68 4.58
C LEU A 204 1.91 10.81 5.45
N TYR A 205 2.95 10.28 4.83
CA TYR A 205 3.83 9.29 5.44
C TYR A 205 5.22 9.85 5.76
N GLY A 206 5.67 11.00 5.28
CA GLY A 206 7.01 11.51 5.61
C GLY A 206 7.27 11.70 7.12
N LYS A 207 6.26 12.13 7.89
CA LYS A 207 6.34 12.22 9.37
C LYS A 207 5.89 10.95 10.08
N ILE A 208 4.90 10.25 9.51
CA ILE A 208 4.36 9.01 10.08
C ILE A 208 5.39 7.87 9.90
N LEU A 209 5.96 7.64 8.72
CA LEU A 209 7.03 6.67 8.46
C LEU A 209 8.25 6.88 9.35
N GLN A 210 8.74 8.11 9.56
CA GLN A 210 9.90 8.31 10.44
C GLN A 210 9.61 7.88 11.88
N THR A 211 8.39 8.13 12.37
CA THR A 211 7.94 7.73 13.71
C THR A 211 7.58 6.25 13.78
N PHE A 212 7.05 5.66 12.71
CA PHE A 212 6.64 4.26 12.68
C PHE A 212 7.82 3.32 12.41
N ILE A 213 8.72 3.65 11.48
CA ILE A 213 9.94 2.89 11.20
C ILE A 213 10.84 2.83 12.45
N SER A 214 10.94 3.93 13.22
CA SER A 214 11.69 3.95 14.49
C SER A 214 11.01 3.19 15.63
N ASN A 215 9.68 3.03 15.63
CA ASN A 215 8.95 2.34 16.70
C ASN A 215 8.52 0.90 16.35
N ILE A 216 8.65 0.46 15.09
CA ILE A 216 8.41 -0.95 14.69
C ILE A 216 9.34 -1.93 15.43
N SER A 217 10.50 -1.48 15.91
CA SER A 217 11.42 -2.28 16.74
C SER A 217 11.10 -2.28 18.24
N THR A 218 10.12 -1.50 18.72
CA THR A 218 9.89 -1.28 20.17
C THR A 218 8.44 -1.40 20.66
N PHE A 219 7.44 -1.63 19.80
CA PHE A 219 6.07 -1.83 20.29
C PHE A 219 5.87 -3.21 20.92
N SER A 220 5.96 -3.26 22.26
CA SER A 220 5.32 -4.30 23.06
C SER A 220 3.80 -4.16 22.95
N VAL A 221 3.14 -5.21 22.47
CA VAL A 221 1.68 -5.33 22.41
C VAL A 221 1.10 -5.13 23.82
N GLN A 222 0.41 -4.02 24.06
CA GLN A 222 -0.58 -3.95 25.12
C GLN A 222 -1.91 -4.38 24.52
N GLN A 223 -2.30 -5.62 24.85
CA GLN A 223 -3.65 -6.14 24.62
C GLN A 223 -4.68 -5.22 25.29
N ILE A 224 -5.73 -4.86 24.56
CA ILE A 224 -7.02 -4.43 25.13
C ILE A 224 -7.96 -5.62 25.06
#